data_AF-A0A7T6VMS1-F1
#
_entry.id   AF-A0A7T6VMS1-F1
#
_cell.length_a   1.000
_cell.length_b   1.000
_cell.length_c   1.000
_cell.angle_alpha   90.00
_cell.angle_beta   90.00
_cell.angle_gamma   90.00
#
_symmetry.space_group_name_H-M   'P 1'
#
loop_
_entity.id
_entity.type
_entity.pdbx_description
1 polymer ?
#
loop_
_entity_poly.entity_id
_entity_poly.type
_entity_poly.pdbx_seq_one_letter_code
_entity_poly.pdbx_strand_id
1 'polypeptide(L)' 'MLREHLEHFVALAGHIRAVLDERDGHRAPRERFDLELEDHLNPQDAADTLRTVIDWSRASGLYTYDDATRMFGAGDD' A
#
# COMPACT_ATOMS: atom_id res chain seq x y z
N MET A 1 -10.28 14.24 -2.50
CA MET A 1 -9.24 15.17 -2.00
C MET A 1 -8.03 14.44 -1.45
N LEU A 2 -8.01 13.91 -0.21
CA LEU A 2 -6.78 13.27 0.32
C LEU A 2 -6.44 11.95 -0.38
N ARG A 3 -7.43 11.09 -0.64
CA ARG A 3 -7.27 9.83 -1.38
C ARG A 3 -6.61 10.05 -2.74
N GLU A 4 -7.25 10.86 -3.58
CA GLU A 4 -6.77 11.19 -4.93
C GLU A 4 -5.37 11.82 -4.88
N HIS A 5 -5.09 12.65 -3.87
CA HIS A 5 -3.78 13.27 -3.71
C HIS A 5 -2.69 12.23 -3.40
N LEU A 6 -2.95 11.28 -2.51
CA LEU A 6 -2.01 10.20 -2.23
C LEU A 6 -1.78 9.34 -3.47
N GLU A 7 -2.84 8.96 -4.17
CA GLU A 7 -2.76 8.13 -5.38
C GLU A 7 -1.92 8.78 -6.49
N HIS A 8 -2.07 10.09 -6.72
CA HIS A 8 -1.39 10.78 -7.81
C HIS A 8 0.01 11.31 -7.46
N PHE A 9 0.28 11.62 -6.19
CA PHE A 9 1.53 12.29 -5.78
C PHE A 9 2.44 11.45 -4.89
N VAL A 10 1.97 10.32 -4.35
CA VAL A 10 2.80 9.36 -3.61
C VAL A 10 2.96 8.11 -4.45
N ALA A 11 4.10 7.98 -5.13
CA ALA A 11 4.36 6.90 -6.08
C ALA A 11 4.10 5.50 -5.51
N LEU A 12 4.50 5.25 -4.26
CA LEU A 12 4.23 3.97 -3.60
C LEU A 12 2.74 3.71 -3.39
N ALA A 13 1.94 4.73 -3.07
CA ALA A 13 0.50 4.58 -2.89
C ALA A 13 -0.22 4.29 -4.22
N GLY A 14 0.14 5.01 -5.29
CA GLY A 14 -0.37 4.76 -6.64
C GLY A 14 0.02 3.36 -7.16
N HIS A 15 1.26 2.93 -6.90
CA HIS A 15 1.73 1.59 -7.24
C HIS A 15 0.94 0.48 -6.51
N ILE A 16 0.73 0.63 -5.20
CA ILE A 16 -0.10 -0.33 -4.43
C ILE A 16 -1.51 -0.40 -5.01
N ARG A 17 -2.13 0.74 -5.35
CA ARG A 17 -3.47 0.77 -5.97
C ARG A 17 -3.51 0.01 -7.29
N ALA A 18 -2.58 0.29 -8.20
CA ALA A 18 -2.50 -0.39 -9.49
C ALA A 18 -2.36 -1.92 -9.32
N VAL A 19 -1.52 -2.36 -8.40
CA VAL A 19 -1.31 -3.79 -8.09
C VAL A 19 -2.57 -4.46 -7.52
N LEU A 20 -3.38 -3.73 -6.76
CA LEU A 20 -4.66 -4.25 -6.26
C LEU A 20 -5.67 -4.34 -7.41
N ASP A 21 -5.76 -3.33 -8.26
CA ASP A 21 -6.74 -3.29 -9.37
C ASP A 21 -6.49 -4.37 -10.44
N GLU A 22 -5.23 -4.78 -10.64
CA GLU A 22 -4.88 -5.84 -11.59
C GLU A 22 -5.25 -7.26 -11.11
N ARG A 23 -5.58 -7.44 -9.82
CA ARG A 23 -5.84 -8.77 -9.25
C ARG A 23 -7.32 -9.05 -9.14
N ASP A 24 -7.73 -10.24 -9.58
CA ASP A 24 -9.12 -10.74 -9.49
C ASP A 24 -9.72 -10.71 -8.06
N GLY A 25 -8.89 -10.61 -7.02
CA GLY A 25 -9.32 -10.49 -5.61
C GLY A 25 -9.12 -9.11 -4.98
N HIS A 26 -8.59 -8.14 -5.73
CA HIS A 26 -8.21 -6.80 -5.25
C HIS A 26 -7.40 -6.83 -3.94
N ARG A 27 -6.50 -7.81 -3.81
CA ARG A 27 -5.75 -8.09 -2.59
C ARG A 27 -4.31 -8.47 -2.89
N ALA A 28 -3.41 -8.07 -2.02
CA ALA A 28 -1.98 -8.38 -2.12
C ALA A 28 -1.37 -8.56 -0.71
N PRO A 29 -0.43 -9.51 -0.52
CA PRO A 29 0.30 -9.61 0.74
C PRO A 29 1.29 -8.45 0.87
N ARG A 30 1.50 -7.98 2.12
CA ARG A 30 2.48 -6.93 2.43
C ARG A 30 3.88 -7.26 1.91
N GLU A 31 4.29 -8.51 2.07
CA GLU A 31 5.60 -9.03 1.70
C GLU A 31 5.97 -8.72 0.24
N ARG A 32 4.98 -8.69 -0.68
CA ARG A 32 5.24 -8.29 -2.06
C ARG A 32 5.89 -6.90 -2.13
N PHE A 33 5.31 -5.93 -1.44
CA PHE A 33 5.77 -4.53 -1.49
C PHE A 33 7.02 -4.32 -0.64
N ASP A 34 7.18 -5.08 0.45
CA ASP A 34 8.42 -5.09 1.22
C ASP A 34 9.60 -5.51 0.31
N LEU A 35 9.46 -6.63 -0.42
CA LEU A 35 10.51 -7.12 -1.32
C LEU A 35 10.86 -6.10 -2.42
N GLU A 36 9.86 -5.47 -3.03
CA GLU A 36 10.07 -4.43 -4.05
C GLU A 36 10.79 -3.19 -3.48
N LEU A 37 10.53 -2.83 -2.22
CA LEU A 37 11.24 -1.72 -1.54
C LEU A 37 12.65 -2.11 -1.10
N GLU A 38 12.86 -3.37 -0.70
CA GLU A 38 14.16 -3.91 -0.28
C GLU A 38 15.19 -3.97 -1.42
N ASP A 39 14.75 -3.90 -2.68
CA ASP A 39 15.65 -3.69 -3.83
C ASP A 39 16.37 -2.33 -3.80
N HIS A 40 15.88 -1.38 -2.98
CA HIS A 40 16.38 0.00 -2.89
C HIS A 40 16.68 0.46 -1.46
N LEU A 41 16.06 -0.16 -0.46
CA LEU A 41 16.14 0.20 0.95
C LEU A 41 16.65 -0.99 1.77
N ASN A 42 17.18 -0.74 2.97
CA ASN A 42 17.36 -1.83 3.91
C ASN A 42 15.98 -2.30 4.45
N PRO A 43 15.89 -3.50 5.04
CA PRO A 43 14.61 -4.06 5.49
C PRO A 43 13.84 -3.19 6.49
N GLN A 44 14.55 -2.47 7.36
CA GLN A 44 13.92 -1.59 8.35
C GLN A 44 13.29 -0.37 7.67
N ASP A 45 14.03 0.28 6.77
CA ASP A 45 13.55 1.45 6.02
C ASP A 45 12.40 1.08 5.08
N ALA A 46 12.44 -0.09 4.45
CA ALA A 46 11.33 -0.62 3.66
C ALA A 46 10.07 -0.80 4.51
N ALA A 47 10.21 -1.41 5.69
CA ALA A 47 9.10 -1.65 6.59
C ALA A 47 8.48 -0.34 7.11
N ASP A 48 9.29 0.65 7.48
CA ASP A 48 8.84 1.94 8.00
C ASP A 48 8.18 2.80 6.90
N THR A 49 8.72 2.75 5.68
CA THR A 49 8.13 3.38 4.50
C THR A 49 6.73 2.82 4.23
N LEU A 50 6.60 1.50 4.21
CA LEU A 50 5.32 0.86 3.95
C LEU A 50 4.32 1.09 5.08
N ARG A 51 4.78 1.14 6.34
CA ARG A 51 3.94 1.49 7.50
C ARG A 51 3.38 2.90 7.39
N THR A 52 4.21 3.86 7.01
CA THR A 52 3.78 5.26 6.78
C THR A 52 2.66 5.33 5.75
N VAL A 53 2.81 4.59 4.65
CA VAL A 53 1.83 4.54 3.56
C VAL A 53 0.54 3.79 3.95
N ILE A 54 0.62 2.79 4.83
CA ILE A 54 -0.56 2.17 5.46
C ILE A 54 -1.31 3.17 6.33
N ASP A 55 -0.60 3.96 7.16
CA ASP A 55 -1.22 4.92 8.08
C ASP A 55 -1.95 6.04 7.34
N TRP A 56 -1.36 6.57 6.26
CA TRP A 56 -2.04 7.53 5.38
C TRP A 56 -3.29 6.95 4.70
N SER A 57 -3.27 5.64 4.43
CA SER A 57 -4.39 4.96 3.79
C SER A 57 -5.54 4.72 4.74
N ARG A 58 -5.24 4.45 6.02
CA ARG A 58 -6.27 4.44 7.10
C ARG A 58 -6.97 5.79 7.24
N ALA A 59 -6.22 6.89 7.09
CA ALA A 59 -6.79 8.24 7.18
C ALA A 59 -7.57 8.67 5.93
N SER A 60 -7.19 8.18 4.74
CA SER A 60 -7.78 8.58 3.46
C SER A 60 -8.84 7.62 2.91
N GLY A 61 -8.88 6.40 3.44
CA GLY A 61 -9.68 5.29 2.91
C GLY A 61 -9.13 4.67 1.62
N LEU A 62 -7.97 5.08 1.11
CA LEU A 62 -7.43 4.68 -0.20
C LEU A 62 -7.39 3.15 -0.40
N TYR A 63 -7.00 2.42 0.63
CA TYR A 63 -7.12 0.97 0.69
C TYR A 63 -7.23 0.48 2.13
N THR A 64 -7.70 -0.77 2.27
CA THR A 64 -7.75 -1.47 3.55
C THR A 64 -6.43 -2.19 3.81
N TYR A 65 -6.07 -2.31 5.08
CA TYR A 65 -4.94 -3.12 5.52
C TYR A 65 -5.31 -3.88 6.80
N ASP A 66 -5.20 -5.21 6.72
CA ASP A 66 -5.42 -6.12 7.83
C ASP A 66 -4.06 -6.48 8.47
N ASP A 67 -3.81 -6.01 9.70
CA ASP A 67 -2.54 -6.26 10.39
C ASP A 67 -2.34 -7.74 10.76
N ALA A 68 -3.41 -8.50 11.00
CA ALA A 68 -3.33 -9.90 11.44
C ALA A 68 -2.91 -10.83 10.30
N THR A 69 -3.47 -10.59 9.11
CA THR A 69 -3.16 -11.36 7.89
C THR A 69 -2.08 -10.71 7.04
N ARG A 70 -1.70 -9.47 7.34
CA ARG A 70 -0.77 -8.63 6.58
C ARG A 70 -1.19 -8.49 5.11
N MET A 71 -2.48 -8.29 4.90
CA MET A 71 -3.08 -8.19 3.56
C MET A 71 -3.54 -6.77 3.28
N PHE A 72 -3.13 -6.25 2.12
CA PHE A 72 -3.78 -5.11 1.49
C PHE A 72 -5.06 -5.55 0.78
N GLY A 73 -6.05 -4.68 0.74
CA GLY A 73 -7.24 -4.82 -0.09
C GLY A 73 -7.69 -3.46 -0.63
N ALA A 74 -8.33 -3.42 -1.81
CA ALA A 74 -8.88 -2.16 -2.32
C ALA A 74 -9.80 -1.48 -1.28
N GLY A 75 -9.77 -0.15 -1.24
CA GLY A 75 -10.70 0.63 -0.43
C GLY A 75 -12.06 0.70 -1.12
N ASP A 76 -13.12 0.89 -0.34
CA ASP A 76 -14.45 1.15 -0.91
C ASP A 76 -14.40 2.46 -1.73
N ASP A 77 -15.03 2.47 -2.90
CA ASP A 77 -15.27 3.66 -3.73
C ASP A 77 -16.48 4.46 -3.22
#